data_AF-A0AAW0I248-F1
#
_entry.id   AF-A0AAW0I248-F1
#
_cell.length_a   1.000
_cell.length_b   1.000
_cell.length_c   1.000
_cell.angle_alpha   90.00
_cell.angle_beta   90.00
_cell.angle_gamma   90.00
#
_symmetry.space_group_name_H-M   'P 1'
#
loop_
_entity.id
_entity.type
_entity.pdbx_description
1 polymer ?
#
loop_
_entity_poly.entity_id
_entity_poly.type
_entity_poly.pdbx_seq_one_letter_code
_entity_poly.pdbx_strand_id
1 'polypeptide(L)'
;MARAAVLERRSGWPSQCLRALLLLQLLRWRYALGALPFGSSRHPGFADLLSEQQLLEVQDLTLSLLQGGGLGPLSLLPPDLPELEPECRELLMDFANSSAELTGCLVRSARPVRLCQTCYPLFQQVTSKMDNINRNIGNSSESPNCARSLLMADRMQIVMTVSEFFSTTWQEANCASECSVSLL
;
A
#
# COMPACT_ATOMS: atom_id res chain seq x y z
N MET A 1 -34.98 52.54 -24.66
CA MET A 1 -33.93 52.53 -25.70
C MET A 1 -32.92 51.44 -25.29
N ALA A 2 -32.99 50.21 -25.81
CA ALA A 2 -32.21 49.67 -26.96
C ALA A 2 -30.68 49.83 -26.78
N ARG A 3 -29.77 48.88 -27.06
CA ARG A 3 -29.72 47.45 -27.42
C ARG A 3 -28.23 47.03 -27.29
N ALA A 4 -27.98 45.72 -27.34
CA ALA A 4 -26.70 44.98 -27.20
C ALA A 4 -25.49 45.41 -28.07
N ALA A 5 -24.27 45.00 -27.69
CA ALA A 5 -23.37 44.17 -28.53
C ALA A 5 -22.03 43.77 -27.84
N VAL A 6 -21.60 42.57 -28.19
CA VAL A 6 -20.35 41.83 -27.93
C VAL A 6 -19.12 42.50 -28.54
N LEU A 7 -17.93 42.35 -27.93
CA LEU A 7 -16.63 42.36 -28.61
C LEU A 7 -15.58 41.53 -27.85
N GLU A 8 -15.19 40.40 -28.46
CA GLU A 8 -13.96 39.64 -28.21
C GLU A 8 -12.68 40.47 -28.43
N ARG A 9 -11.64 40.25 -27.61
CA ARG A 9 -10.27 39.91 -28.10
C ARG A 9 -9.23 39.64 -27.00
N ARG A 10 -8.66 38.43 -27.08
CA ARG A 10 -7.23 38.04 -27.09
C ARG A 10 -6.17 38.90 -26.38
N SER A 11 -5.28 38.17 -25.68
CA SER A 11 -3.81 38.14 -25.79
C SER A 11 -3.05 38.33 -24.47
N GLY A 12 -2.08 37.44 -24.25
CA GLY A 12 -1.45 37.15 -22.96
C GLY A 12 -0.48 38.21 -22.45
N TRP A 13 -0.38 38.29 -21.12
CA TRP A 13 0.71 38.95 -20.40
C TRP A 13 1.67 37.90 -19.83
N PRO A 14 2.99 38.15 -19.83
CA PRO A 14 4.01 37.11 -19.79
C PRO A 14 4.23 36.58 -18.38
N SER A 15 3.97 35.28 -18.21
CA SER A 15 4.19 34.48 -16.99
C SER A 15 5.66 34.37 -16.54
N GLN A 16 6.57 35.09 -17.21
CA GLN A 16 8.01 35.09 -16.93
C GLN A 16 8.38 36.03 -15.76
N CYS A 17 7.70 37.17 -15.60
CA CYS A 17 7.96 38.10 -14.49
C CYS A 17 7.58 37.52 -13.13
N LEU A 18 6.50 36.74 -13.05
CA LEU A 18 6.07 36.06 -11.82
C LEU A 18 7.06 34.98 -11.37
N ARG A 19 7.66 34.25 -12.32
CA ARG A 19 8.66 33.20 -12.02
C ARG A 19 9.96 33.79 -11.48
N ALA A 20 10.42 34.92 -12.01
CA ALA A 20 11.63 35.59 -11.55
C ALA A 20 11.49 36.12 -10.10
N LEU A 21 10.34 36.70 -9.77
CA LEU A 21 10.03 37.18 -8.41
C LEU A 21 9.97 36.03 -7.39
N LEU A 22 9.40 34.87 -7.75
CA LEU A 22 9.34 33.71 -6.85
C LEU A 22 10.72 33.10 -6.59
N LEU A 23 11.58 33.03 -7.61
CA LEU A 23 12.95 32.51 -7.48
C LEU A 23 13.82 33.40 -6.58
N LEU A 24 13.69 34.73 -6.66
CA LEU A 24 14.40 35.64 -5.74
C LEU A 24 13.95 35.46 -4.29
N GLN A 25 12.66 35.20 -4.04
CA GLN A 25 12.15 34.93 -2.68
C GLN A 25 12.68 33.59 -2.13
N LEU A 26 12.77 32.55 -2.97
CA LEU A 26 13.32 31.26 -2.56
C LEU A 26 14.83 31.32 -2.28
N LEU A 27 15.61 32.06 -3.08
CA LEU A 27 17.03 32.28 -2.78
C LEU A 27 17.22 33.01 -1.46
N ARG A 28 16.37 34.02 -1.16
CA ARG A 28 16.43 34.80 0.09
C ARG A 28 16.16 33.95 1.35
N TRP A 29 15.27 32.97 1.27
CA TRP A 29 15.05 31.99 2.35
C TRP A 29 16.28 31.08 2.51
N ARG A 30 16.89 30.65 1.40
CA ARG A 30 18.06 29.76 1.43
C ARG A 30 19.29 30.39 2.10
N TYR A 31 19.45 31.71 2.03
CA TYR A 31 20.50 32.45 2.76
C TYR A 31 20.19 32.64 4.26
N ALA A 32 18.92 32.55 4.68
CA ALA A 32 18.53 32.72 6.09
C ALA A 32 18.65 31.43 6.93
N LEU A 33 18.72 30.25 6.30
CA LEU A 33 18.86 28.95 6.99
C LEU A 33 20.30 28.39 6.96
N GLY A 34 21.26 29.10 6.35
CA GLY A 34 22.62 28.63 6.12
C GLY A 34 23.59 28.70 7.31
N ALA A 35 23.12 28.88 8.54
CA ALA A 35 23.99 28.98 9.71
C ALA A 35 23.49 28.11 10.88
N LEU A 36 23.55 26.79 10.70
CA LEU A 36 23.59 25.85 11.82
C LEU A 36 24.91 25.06 11.73
N PRO A 37 25.80 25.14 12.73
CA PRO A 37 26.96 24.27 12.78
C PRO A 37 26.46 22.89 13.17
N PHE A 38 26.41 21.95 12.22
CA PHE A 38 26.26 20.54 12.53
C PHE A 38 27.58 20.05 13.14
N GLY A 39 27.70 20.17 14.45
CA GLY A 39 28.71 19.47 15.23
C GLY A 39 28.48 17.97 15.10
N SER A 40 29.39 17.28 14.40
CA SER A 40 29.41 15.83 14.32
C SER A 40 29.91 15.26 15.65
N SER A 41 29.00 14.88 16.54
CA SER A 41 29.35 14.03 17.68
C SER A 41 29.54 12.60 17.17
N ARG A 42 30.80 12.20 16.98
CA ARG A 42 31.14 10.77 16.89
C ARG A 42 30.92 10.18 18.28
N HIS A 43 29.87 9.39 18.44
CA HIS A 43 29.79 8.41 19.52
C HIS A 43 30.43 7.10 19.03
N PRO A 44 31.64 6.73 19.49
CA PRO A 44 32.14 5.38 19.33
C PRO A 44 31.49 4.52 20.42
N GLY A 45 30.70 3.52 20.05
CA GLY A 45 30.08 2.70 21.08
C GLY A 45 29.11 1.62 20.63
N PHE A 46 29.28 1.03 19.44
CA PHE A 46 28.63 -0.24 19.07
C PHE A 46 29.53 -1.01 18.11
N ALA A 47 30.79 -1.24 18.50
CA ALA A 47 31.74 -2.04 17.71
C ALA A 47 32.22 -3.31 18.44
N ASP A 48 31.71 -3.61 19.64
CA ASP A 48 32.33 -4.64 20.50
C ASP A 48 31.32 -5.56 21.22
N LEU A 49 30.23 -5.98 20.56
CA LEU A 49 29.38 -7.07 21.11
C LEU A 49 28.87 -8.03 20.02
N LEU A 50 29.71 -8.37 19.04
CA LEU A 50 29.50 -9.56 18.21
C LEU A 50 30.68 -10.49 18.39
N SER A 51 30.71 -11.14 19.55
CA SER A 51 31.55 -12.31 19.80
C SER A 51 31.06 -13.44 18.90
N GLU A 52 31.98 -13.99 18.12
CA GLU A 52 31.83 -15.12 17.22
C GLU A 52 31.28 -16.38 17.92
N GLN A 53 29.96 -16.52 18.02
CA GLN A 53 29.38 -17.82 18.42
C GLN A 53 27.95 -18.13 17.94
N GLN A 54 27.31 -17.32 17.08
CA GLN A 54 25.93 -17.61 16.63
C GLN A 54 25.76 -17.73 15.11
N LEU A 55 26.87 -17.90 14.37
CA LEU A 55 26.85 -18.07 12.92
C LEU A 55 26.50 -19.51 12.50
N LEU A 56 25.39 -20.09 12.97
CA LEU A 56 24.89 -21.36 12.42
C LEU A 56 23.45 -21.75 12.81
N GLU A 57 22.46 -20.86 12.71
CA GLU A 57 21.02 -21.25 12.75
C GLU A 57 20.10 -20.38 11.86
N VAL A 58 20.59 -19.86 10.73
CA VAL A 58 19.78 -18.95 9.88
C VAL A 58 18.93 -19.70 8.84
N GLN A 59 19.22 -20.98 8.56
CA GLN A 59 18.58 -21.68 7.43
C GLN A 59 17.20 -22.27 7.75
N ASP A 60 16.92 -22.67 8.99
CA ASP A 60 15.64 -23.29 9.36
C ASP A 60 14.51 -22.27 9.62
N LEU A 61 14.86 -21.10 10.16
CA LEU A 61 13.90 -20.03 10.49
C LEU A 61 13.22 -19.42 9.26
N THR A 62 13.90 -19.41 8.11
CA THR A 62 13.33 -18.92 6.85
C THR A 62 12.13 -19.74 6.39
N LEU A 63 12.12 -21.06 6.65
CA LEU A 63 11.05 -21.94 6.22
C LEU A 63 9.83 -21.82 7.13
N SER A 64 10.04 -21.65 8.44
CA SER A 64 8.97 -21.40 9.41
C SER A 64 8.32 -20.02 9.26
N LEU A 65 9.09 -18.99 8.87
CA LEU A 65 8.55 -17.64 8.63
C LEU A 65 7.78 -17.53 7.31
N LEU A 66 8.19 -18.26 6.27
CA LEU A 66 7.46 -18.31 4.99
C LEU A 66 6.16 -19.12 5.08
N GLN A 67 6.01 -19.99 6.07
CA GLN A 67 4.81 -20.81 6.28
C GLN A 67 3.76 -20.19 7.22
N GLY A 68 4.00 -19.01 7.81
CA GLY A 68 3.01 -18.37 8.68
C GLY A 68 2.52 -19.28 9.82
N GLY A 69 3.39 -20.17 10.33
CA GLY A 69 3.05 -21.10 11.39
C GLY A 69 2.90 -20.37 12.72
N GLY A 70 1.67 -20.07 13.12
CA GLY A 70 1.36 -19.53 14.44
C GLY A 70 1.81 -20.50 15.53
N LEU A 71 2.81 -20.12 16.32
CA LEU A 71 3.28 -20.89 17.47
C LEU A 71 2.46 -20.54 18.71
N GLY A 72 1.53 -21.44 19.05
CA GLY A 72 0.85 -21.50 20.34
C GLY A 72 0.13 -22.85 20.49
N PRO A 73 0.08 -23.47 21.68
CA PRO A 73 -0.69 -24.69 21.88
C PRO A 73 -2.18 -24.39 21.62
N LEU A 74 -2.75 -24.93 20.54
CA LEU A 74 -4.15 -24.73 20.15
C LEU A 74 -5.18 -25.39 21.10
N SER A 75 -4.78 -25.78 22.31
CA SER A 75 -5.60 -26.57 23.24
C SER A 75 -6.52 -25.75 24.14
N LEU A 76 -6.64 -24.43 23.93
CA LEU A 76 -7.54 -23.55 24.68
C LEU A 76 -8.68 -22.97 23.84
N LEU A 77 -8.86 -23.40 22.57
CA LEU A 77 -10.01 -22.96 21.79
C LEU A 77 -11.29 -23.69 22.24
N PRO A 78 -12.38 -22.97 22.56
CA PRO A 78 -13.67 -23.61 22.82
C PRO A 78 -14.12 -24.41 21.57
N PRO A 79 -14.74 -25.59 21.75
CA PRO A 79 -14.99 -26.55 20.68
C PRO A 79 -16.05 -26.13 19.65
N ASP A 80 -16.69 -24.96 19.81
CA ASP A 80 -17.88 -24.59 19.05
C ASP A 80 -17.79 -23.20 18.40
N LEU A 81 -16.61 -22.79 17.91
CA LEU A 81 -16.61 -21.71 16.92
C LEU A 81 -17.16 -22.28 15.61
N PRO A 82 -18.16 -21.64 14.97
CA PRO A 82 -18.63 -22.05 13.66
C PRO A 82 -17.44 -21.95 12.69
N GLU A 83 -16.96 -23.09 12.25
CA GLU A 83 -15.82 -23.16 11.35
C GLU A 83 -16.23 -22.56 10.00
N LEU A 84 -15.38 -21.67 9.46
CA LEU A 84 -15.63 -21.05 8.17
C LEU A 84 -15.72 -22.13 7.09
N GLU A 85 -16.79 -22.04 6.29
CA GLU A 85 -17.06 -22.95 5.16
C GLU A 85 -15.83 -23.05 4.23
N PRO A 86 -15.44 -24.25 3.77
CA PRO A 86 -14.17 -24.47 3.08
C PRO A 86 -14.00 -23.61 1.83
N GLU A 87 -15.06 -23.33 1.10
CA GLU A 87 -15.08 -22.46 -0.08
C GLU A 87 -14.76 -21.00 0.30
N CYS A 88 -15.34 -20.50 1.40
CA CYS A 88 -15.02 -19.16 1.89
C CYS A 88 -13.60 -19.09 2.46
N ARG A 89 -13.11 -20.19 3.05
CA ARG A 89 -11.74 -20.29 3.54
C ARG A 89 -10.74 -20.21 2.40
N GLU A 90 -11.00 -20.86 1.27
CA GLU A 90 -10.14 -20.77 0.09
C GLU A 90 -10.06 -19.33 -0.44
N LEU A 91 -11.21 -18.66 -0.59
CA LEU A 91 -11.24 -17.25 -0.99
C LEU A 91 -10.47 -16.33 -0.02
N LEU A 92 -10.58 -16.58 1.28
CA LEU A 92 -9.86 -15.83 2.30
C LEU A 92 -8.34 -16.06 2.20
N MET A 93 -7.91 -17.31 2.01
CA MET A 93 -6.50 -17.67 1.85
C MET A 93 -5.89 -17.08 0.57
N ASP A 94 -6.63 -17.09 -0.53
CA ASP A 94 -6.24 -16.45 -1.78
C ASP A 94 -6.01 -14.95 -1.62
N PHE A 95 -6.96 -14.26 -0.96
CA PHE A 95 -6.82 -12.84 -0.66
C PHE A 95 -5.62 -12.56 0.25
N ALA A 96 -5.41 -13.41 1.27
CA ALA A 96 -4.28 -13.27 2.20
C ALA A 96 -2.93 -13.42 1.50
N ASN A 97 -2.78 -14.43 0.65
CA ASN A 97 -1.55 -14.69 -0.10
C ASN A 97 -1.23 -13.52 -1.05
N SER A 98 -2.18 -13.09 -1.89
CA SER A 98 -1.97 -11.95 -2.79
C SER A 98 -1.69 -10.64 -2.01
N SER A 99 -2.32 -10.44 -0.86
CA SER A 99 -2.08 -9.26 -0.01
C SER A 99 -0.67 -9.25 0.57
N ALA A 100 -0.16 -10.41 1.01
CA ALA A 100 1.20 -10.55 1.51
C ALA A 100 2.23 -10.27 0.41
N GLU A 101 2.02 -10.82 -0.78
CA GLU A 101 2.89 -10.57 -1.94
C GLU A 101 2.91 -9.09 -2.34
N LEU A 102 1.73 -8.46 -2.44
CA LEU A 102 1.61 -7.04 -2.76
C LEU A 102 2.33 -6.18 -1.71
N THR A 103 2.10 -6.46 -0.42
CA THR A 103 2.78 -5.74 0.68
C THR A 103 4.30 -5.87 0.56
N GLY A 104 4.79 -7.09 0.32
CA GLY A 104 6.21 -7.34 0.10
C GLY A 104 6.77 -6.62 -1.12
N CYS A 105 5.98 -6.47 -2.19
CA CYS A 105 6.37 -5.69 -3.37
C CYS A 105 6.45 -4.19 -3.08
N LEU A 106 5.42 -3.64 -2.41
CA LEU A 106 5.34 -2.21 -2.07
C LEU A 106 6.54 -1.80 -1.21
N VAL A 107 6.86 -2.56 -0.16
CA VAL A 107 7.98 -2.26 0.75
C VAL A 107 9.33 -2.33 0.03
N ARG A 108 9.56 -3.37 -0.79
CA ARG A 108 10.82 -3.49 -1.56
C ARG A 108 10.97 -2.44 -2.65
N SER A 109 9.86 -1.97 -3.21
CA SER A 109 9.83 -0.96 -4.28
C SER A 109 9.68 0.47 -3.74
N ALA A 110 9.83 0.68 -2.43
CA ALA A 110 9.71 1.99 -1.81
C ALA A 110 10.95 2.88 -2.04
N ARG A 111 12.14 2.30 -2.30
CA ARG A 111 13.38 3.06 -2.55
C ARG A 111 14.28 2.39 -3.60
N PRO A 112 14.52 3.04 -4.76
CA PRO A 112 13.78 4.20 -5.28
C PRO A 112 12.31 3.82 -5.55
N VAL A 113 11.39 4.80 -5.48
CA VAL A 113 9.95 4.56 -5.63
C VAL A 113 9.65 4.01 -7.04
N ARG A 114 9.20 2.76 -7.12
CA ARG A 114 8.84 2.06 -8.37
C ARG A 114 7.58 1.19 -8.27
N LEU A 115 6.75 1.46 -7.26
CA LEU A 115 5.60 0.62 -6.92
C LEU A 115 4.57 0.47 -8.07
N CYS A 116 4.29 1.51 -8.86
CA CYS A 116 3.32 1.40 -9.96
C CYS A 116 3.81 0.43 -11.05
N GLN A 117 5.07 0.56 -11.46
CA GLN A 117 5.67 -0.25 -12.52
C GLN A 117 5.88 -1.70 -12.08
N THR A 118 6.30 -1.91 -10.83
CA THR A 118 6.69 -3.23 -10.33
C THR A 118 5.51 -4.01 -9.73
N CYS A 119 4.58 -3.34 -9.05
CA CYS A 119 3.54 -4.00 -8.24
C CYS A 119 2.14 -4.00 -8.87
N TYR A 120 1.95 -3.40 -10.05
CA TYR A 120 0.67 -3.40 -10.77
C TYR A 120 -0.01 -4.77 -10.89
N PRO A 121 0.66 -5.86 -11.34
CA PRO A 121 -0.01 -7.15 -11.47
C PRO A 121 -0.49 -7.70 -10.12
N LEU A 122 0.27 -7.47 -9.04
CA LEU A 122 -0.10 -7.89 -7.70
C LEU A 122 -1.28 -7.07 -7.16
N PHE A 123 -1.32 -5.77 -7.45
CA PHE A 123 -2.46 -4.93 -7.11
C PHE A 123 -3.73 -5.40 -7.81
N GLN A 124 -3.66 -5.68 -9.12
CA GLN A 124 -4.78 -6.24 -9.89
C GLN A 124 -5.26 -7.59 -9.31
N GLN A 125 -4.35 -8.45 -8.88
CA GLN A 125 -4.71 -9.71 -8.24
C GLN A 125 -5.48 -9.48 -6.94
N VAL A 126 -4.99 -8.63 -6.04
CA VAL A 126 -5.68 -8.33 -4.77
C VAL A 126 -7.08 -7.76 -5.03
N THR A 127 -7.22 -6.82 -5.98
CA THR A 127 -8.54 -6.29 -6.37
C THR A 127 -9.45 -7.39 -6.91
N SER A 128 -8.93 -8.27 -7.77
CA SER A 128 -9.70 -9.39 -8.32
C SER A 128 -10.13 -10.40 -7.25
N LYS A 129 -9.26 -10.71 -6.26
CA LYS A 129 -9.61 -11.63 -5.16
C LYS A 129 -10.64 -11.02 -4.22
N MET A 130 -10.56 -9.71 -3.96
CA MET A 130 -11.60 -8.99 -3.23
C MET A 130 -12.94 -9.00 -3.98
N ASP A 131 -12.93 -8.81 -5.29
CA ASP A 131 -14.13 -8.90 -6.13
C ASP A 131 -14.74 -10.30 -6.10
N ASN A 132 -13.94 -11.36 -6.08
CA ASN A 132 -14.45 -12.73 -5.95
C ASN A 132 -15.16 -12.94 -4.61
N ILE A 133 -14.63 -12.41 -3.51
CA ILE A 133 -15.30 -12.43 -2.20
C ILE A 133 -16.63 -11.66 -2.25
N ASN A 134 -16.61 -10.46 -2.83
CA ASN A 134 -17.79 -9.59 -2.97
C ASN A 134 -18.88 -10.18 -3.87
N ARG A 135 -18.49 -10.88 -4.95
CA ARG A 135 -19.43 -11.47 -5.93
C ARG A 135 -20.01 -12.80 -5.48
N ASN A 136 -19.40 -13.47 -4.50
CA ASN A 136 -19.95 -14.71 -3.93
C ASN A 136 -21.12 -14.41 -2.96
N ILE A 137 -22.08 -13.64 -3.48
CA ILE A 137 -23.40 -13.42 -2.91
C ILE A 137 -24.23 -14.58 -3.43
N GLY A 138 -24.55 -15.53 -2.55
CA GLY A 138 -25.25 -16.77 -2.91
C GLY A 138 -26.51 -16.49 -3.74
N ASN A 139 -26.50 -16.92 -5.00
CA ASN A 139 -27.65 -16.84 -5.91
C ASN A 139 -28.61 -18.03 -5.72
N SER A 140 -28.26 -18.98 -4.85
CA SER A 140 -29.10 -20.12 -4.45
C SER A 140 -29.17 -20.20 -2.92
N SER A 141 -30.24 -20.79 -2.38
CA SER A 141 -30.39 -21.06 -0.95
C SER A 141 -29.34 -22.01 -0.36
N GLU A 142 -28.47 -22.60 -1.20
CA GLU A 142 -27.41 -23.54 -0.83
C GLU A 142 -25.99 -22.98 -1.03
N SER A 143 -25.80 -21.82 -1.65
CA SER A 143 -24.46 -21.24 -1.83
C SER A 143 -24.09 -20.32 -0.66
N PRO A 144 -22.92 -20.49 -0.03
CA PRO A 144 -22.51 -19.67 1.09
C PRO A 144 -22.34 -18.21 0.67
N ASN A 145 -22.94 -17.30 1.44
CA ASN A 145 -22.68 -15.88 1.29
C ASN A 145 -21.36 -15.52 1.99
N CYS A 146 -20.24 -15.78 1.32
CA CYS A 146 -18.90 -15.50 1.87
C CYS A 146 -18.69 -14.02 2.14
N ALA A 147 -19.31 -13.12 1.37
CA ALA A 147 -19.23 -11.68 1.63
C ALA A 147 -19.77 -11.33 3.03
N ARG A 148 -20.90 -11.92 3.44
CA ARG A 148 -21.44 -11.71 4.79
C ARG A 148 -20.50 -12.28 5.87
N SER A 149 -20.00 -13.50 5.67
CA SER A 149 -19.16 -14.18 6.66
C SER A 149 -17.75 -13.58 6.79
N LEU A 150 -17.16 -13.07 5.71
CA LEU A 150 -15.79 -12.55 5.70
C LEU A 150 -15.70 -11.04 5.91
N LEU A 151 -16.69 -10.28 5.45
CA LEU A 151 -16.63 -8.82 5.43
C LEU A 151 -17.48 -8.17 6.52
N MET A 152 -18.49 -8.87 7.05
CA MET A 152 -19.52 -8.28 7.93
C MET A 152 -19.74 -9.05 9.24
N ALA A 153 -19.05 -10.17 9.47
CA ALA A 153 -19.27 -10.99 10.66
C ALA A 153 -18.71 -10.34 11.95
N ASP A 154 -17.60 -9.61 11.82
CA ASP A 154 -16.86 -9.05 12.94
C ASP A 154 -16.97 -7.53 13.03
N ARG A 155 -16.75 -6.98 14.24
CA ARG A 155 -16.60 -5.53 14.46
C ARG A 155 -15.40 -4.97 13.71
N MET A 156 -14.36 -5.79 13.52
CA MET A 156 -13.16 -5.45 12.76
C MET A 156 -13.22 -6.13 11.41
N GLN A 157 -13.37 -5.35 10.35
CA GLN A 157 -13.51 -5.85 8.98
C GLN A 157 -12.15 -5.87 8.29
N ILE A 158 -11.24 -6.75 8.73
CA ILE A 158 -9.82 -6.74 8.31
C ILE A 158 -9.67 -6.84 6.79
N VAL A 159 -10.42 -7.73 6.13
CA VAL A 159 -10.38 -7.89 4.66
C VAL A 159 -10.75 -6.58 3.95
N MET A 160 -11.82 -5.92 4.40
CA MET A 160 -12.24 -4.61 3.87
C MET A 160 -11.17 -3.54 4.10
N THR A 161 -10.67 -3.43 5.34
CA THR A 161 -9.67 -2.41 5.72
C THR A 161 -8.37 -2.57 4.93
N VAL A 162 -7.91 -3.81 4.72
CA VAL A 162 -6.69 -4.09 3.95
C VAL A 162 -6.90 -3.75 2.47
N SER A 163 -8.05 -4.12 1.89
CA SER A 163 -8.38 -3.76 0.50
C SER A 163 -8.45 -2.24 0.31
N GLU A 164 -9.06 -1.52 1.26
CA GLU A 164 -9.14 -0.07 1.23
C GLU A 164 -7.76 0.59 1.35
N PHE A 165 -6.91 0.09 2.25
CA PHE A 165 -5.53 0.55 2.38
C PHE A 165 -4.77 0.46 1.05
N PHE A 166 -4.85 -0.68 0.36
CA PHE A 166 -4.19 -0.84 -0.94
C PHE A 166 -4.78 0.09 -2.00
N SER A 167 -6.11 0.20 -2.07
CA SER A 167 -6.79 1.08 -3.02
C SER A 167 -6.38 2.54 -2.82
N THR A 168 -6.40 3.02 -1.58
CA THR A 168 -6.01 4.39 -1.24
C THR A 168 -4.53 4.62 -1.53
N THR A 169 -3.64 3.70 -1.14
CA THR A 169 -2.20 3.79 -1.47
C THR A 169 -1.97 3.89 -2.98
N TRP A 170 -2.71 3.12 -3.77
CA TRP A 170 -2.61 3.12 -5.23
C TRP A 170 -3.10 4.44 -5.85
N GLN A 171 -4.19 5.00 -5.31
CA GLN A 171 -4.75 6.29 -5.73
C GLN A 171 -3.83 7.46 -5.35
N GLU A 172 -3.30 7.48 -4.13
CA GLU A 172 -2.38 8.51 -3.64
C GLU A 172 -1.04 8.51 -4.40
N ALA A 173 -0.56 7.33 -4.79
CA ALA A 173 0.60 7.20 -5.67
C ALA A 173 0.32 7.63 -7.13
N ASN A 174 -0.93 7.98 -7.46
CA ASN A 174 -1.37 8.42 -8.78
C ASN A 174 -1.03 7.41 -9.90
N CYS A 175 -0.98 6.12 -9.57
CA CYS A 175 -0.61 5.07 -10.52
C CYS A 175 -1.60 4.92 -11.68
N ALA A 176 -2.84 5.39 -11.53
CA ALA A 176 -3.84 5.42 -12.61
C ALA A 176 -3.45 6.36 -13.76
N SER A 177 -2.67 7.41 -13.47
CA SER A 177 -2.19 8.36 -14.49
C SER A 177 -0.91 7.89 -15.20
N GLU A 178 -0.09 7.06 -14.53
CA GLU A 178 1.24 6.65 -15.03
C GLU A 178 1.31 5.20 -15.53
N CYS A 179 0.19 4.48 -15.61
CA CYS A 179 0.16 3.12 -16.17
C CYS A 179 -0.89 2.99 -17.29
N SER A 180 -0.78 3.86 -18.29
CA SER A 180 -1.34 3.67 -19.63
C SER A 180 -0.27 3.82 -20.72
N VAL A 181 0.97 3.41 -20.42
CA VAL A 181 1.94 3.00 -21.44
C VAL A 181 2.12 1.49 -21.36
N SER A 182 1.00 0.77 -21.46
CA SER A 182 1.04 -0.63 -21.89
C SER A 182 1.35 -0.63 -23.38
N LEU A 183 2.58 -0.99 -23.72
CA LEU A 183 2.92 -1.70 -24.97
C LEU A 183 2.33 -1.12 -26.28
N LEU A 184 3.05 -0.17 -26.88
CA LEU A 184 3.24 -0.07 -28.33
C LEU A 184 4.71 0.23 -28.62
#